data_AF-A0A2E9LG67-F1
#
_entry.id   AF-A0A2E9LG67-F1
#
_cell.length_a   1.000
_cell.length_b   1.000
_cell.length_c   1.000
_cell.angle_alpha   90.00
_cell.angle_beta   90.00
_cell.angle_gamma   90.00
#
_symmetry.space_group_name_H-M   'P 1'
#
loop_
_entity.id
_entity.type
_entity.pdbx_description
1 polymer ?
#
loop_
_entity_poly.entity_id
_entity_poly.type
_entity_poly.pdbx_seq_one_letter_code
_entity_poly.pdbx_strand_id
1 'polypeptide(L)'
;MIVTADHSHVFTIAGYPKRGNPILGKVVGTDPGGEPKTEPTLAMDELPYTTLGYANGRVNPEPPEHDASDTAHSVTRMVSRNDLSQVDTTRQDFRPEALIPMRSETHAGEDVAIYAAGPGSDLIRGVMEQHVIFHVMMEATKMATPQ
;
A
#
# COMPACT_ATOMS: atom_id res chain seq x y z
N MET A 1 11.69 23.57 3.57
CA MET A 1 11.36 22.16 3.89
C MET A 1 10.97 21.47 2.61
N ILE A 2 11.50 20.26 2.37
CA ILE A 2 11.10 19.40 1.26
C ILE A 2 10.72 18.04 1.85
N VAL A 3 9.65 17.44 1.36
CA VAL A 3 9.21 16.08 1.69
C VAL A 3 9.02 15.33 0.37
N THR A 4 9.68 14.19 0.23
CA THR A 4 9.59 13.30 -0.93
C THR A 4 9.79 11.86 -0.46
N ALA A 5 9.55 10.89 -1.35
CA ALA A 5 10.05 9.53 -1.21
C ALA A 5 11.27 9.32 -2.11
N ASP A 6 12.06 8.29 -1.82
CA ASP A 6 13.09 7.77 -2.70
C ASP A 6 12.52 6.85 -3.79
N HIS A 7 11.44 6.12 -3.48
CA HIS A 7 10.65 5.33 -4.42
C HIS A 7 9.24 5.03 -3.86
N SER A 8 8.39 4.37 -4.66
CA SER A 8 7.09 3.84 -4.22
C SER A 8 7.15 2.32 -3.99
N HIS A 9 5.98 1.71 -3.83
CA HIS A 9 5.75 0.29 -3.55
C HIS A 9 4.59 -0.22 -4.41
N VAL A 10 4.49 -1.53 -4.67
CA VAL A 10 3.40 -2.13 -5.46
C VAL A 10 2.09 -2.23 -4.67
N PHE A 11 1.84 -1.20 -3.88
CA PHE A 11 0.72 -0.98 -2.99
C PHE A 11 -0.46 -0.37 -3.74
N THR A 12 -1.66 -0.81 -3.39
CA THR A 12 -2.89 -0.31 -4.00
C THR A 12 -3.94 -0.02 -2.94
N ILE A 13 -4.75 1.02 -3.21
CA ILE A 13 -5.97 1.33 -2.47
C ILE A 13 -7.12 1.08 -3.44
N ALA A 14 -7.92 0.05 -3.17
CA ALA A 14 -8.90 -0.48 -4.09
C ALA A 14 -10.31 -0.60 -3.46
N GLY A 15 -11.26 -0.99 -4.31
CA GLY A 15 -12.67 -1.11 -3.98
C GLY A 15 -13.40 0.22 -3.94
N TYR A 16 -14.63 0.19 -3.43
CA TYR A 16 -15.48 1.37 -3.25
C TYR A 16 -15.91 1.49 -1.78
N PRO A 17 -14.96 1.61 -0.83
CA PRO A 17 -15.31 1.70 0.58
C PRO A 17 -16.09 2.98 0.85
N LYS A 18 -17.11 2.88 1.70
CA LYS A 18 -17.83 4.04 2.22
C LYS A 18 -16.86 4.97 2.97
N ARG A 19 -17.20 6.25 3.04
CA ARG A 19 -16.48 7.20 3.89
C ARG A 19 -16.48 6.70 5.33
N GLY A 20 -15.32 6.72 5.98
CA GLY A 20 -15.15 6.24 7.36
C GLY A 20 -14.95 4.72 7.50
N ASN A 21 -14.91 3.96 6.40
CA ASN A 21 -14.41 2.58 6.45
C ASN A 21 -12.94 2.58 6.94
N PRO A 22 -12.55 1.71 7.89
CA PRO A 22 -11.16 1.61 8.31
C PRO A 22 -10.24 1.32 7.13
N ILE A 23 -9.13 2.05 6.99
CA ILE A 23 -8.22 1.86 5.85
C ILE A 23 -7.62 0.45 5.83
N LEU A 24 -7.37 -0.15 7.00
CA LEU A 24 -6.89 -1.54 7.16
C LEU A 24 -8.04 -2.58 7.11
N GLY A 25 -9.27 -2.13 6.89
CA GLY A 25 -10.46 -2.97 6.95
C GLY A 25 -10.74 -3.73 5.65
N LYS A 26 -11.68 -4.67 5.76
CA LYS A 26 -12.45 -5.18 4.63
C LYS A 26 -13.23 -4.03 3.97
N VAL A 27 -13.44 -4.10 2.67
CA VAL A 27 -14.24 -3.10 1.95
C VAL A 27 -15.69 -3.22 2.39
N VAL A 28 -16.26 -2.16 2.97
CA VAL A 28 -17.70 -2.01 3.17
C VAL A 28 -18.16 -0.86 2.29
N GLY A 29 -19.00 -1.14 1.30
CA GLY A 29 -19.49 -0.13 0.34
C GLY A 29 -20.76 0.59 0.77
N THR A 30 -21.40 1.23 -0.21
CA THR A 30 -22.76 1.75 -0.11
C THR A 30 -23.73 0.89 -0.91
N ASP A 31 -25.03 1.05 -0.66
CA ASP A 31 -26.09 0.53 -1.52
C ASP A 31 -26.29 1.40 -2.78
N PRO A 32 -27.16 1.00 -3.73
CA PRO A 32 -27.45 1.81 -4.92
C PRO A 32 -28.06 3.19 -4.63
N GLY A 33 -28.64 3.40 -3.45
CA GLY A 33 -29.15 4.69 -2.98
C GLY A 33 -28.07 5.58 -2.36
N GLY A 34 -26.85 5.06 -2.18
CA GLY A 34 -25.75 5.77 -1.54
C GLY A 34 -25.69 5.59 -0.02
N GLU A 35 -26.57 4.78 0.56
CA GLU A 35 -26.58 4.56 2.01
C GLU A 35 -25.49 3.57 2.43
N PRO A 36 -24.82 3.79 3.57
CA PRO A 36 -23.80 2.90 4.10
C PRO A 36 -24.30 1.47 4.32
N LYS A 37 -23.62 0.47 3.74
CA LYS A 37 -23.83 -0.94 4.13
C LYS A 37 -23.16 -1.23 5.48
N THR A 38 -23.56 -2.34 6.10
CA THR A 38 -22.88 -2.90 7.28
C THR A 38 -21.94 -4.05 6.94
N GLU A 39 -22.30 -4.84 5.92
CA GLU A 39 -21.57 -6.03 5.54
C GLU A 39 -20.43 -5.75 4.56
N PRO A 40 -19.34 -6.57 4.60
CA PRO A 40 -18.29 -6.53 3.59
C PRO A 40 -18.82 -6.73 2.18
N THR A 41 -18.26 -5.98 1.24
CA THR A 41 -18.40 -6.24 -0.19
C THR A 41 -17.64 -7.53 -0.52
N LEU A 42 -18.32 -8.44 -1.21
CA LEU A 42 -17.74 -9.70 -1.68
C LEU A 42 -17.19 -9.52 -3.10
N ALA A 43 -16.10 -10.23 -3.40
CA ALA A 43 -15.59 -10.38 -4.75
C ALA A 43 -16.38 -11.48 -5.51
N MET A 44 -16.00 -11.77 -6.76
CA MET A 44 -16.69 -12.76 -7.61
C MET A 44 -16.61 -14.20 -7.08
N ASP A 45 -15.65 -14.46 -6.20
CA ASP A 45 -15.47 -15.73 -5.48
C ASP A 45 -16.30 -15.80 -4.18
N GLU A 46 -17.20 -14.84 -3.96
CA GLU A 46 -18.04 -14.71 -2.76
C GLU A 46 -17.24 -14.48 -1.46
N LEU A 47 -15.94 -14.12 -1.55
CA LEU A 47 -15.10 -13.82 -0.41
C LEU A 47 -14.92 -12.31 -0.19
N PRO A 48 -14.87 -11.83 1.07
CA PRO A 48 -14.54 -10.43 1.36
C PRO A 48 -13.07 -10.11 1.03
N TYR A 49 -12.79 -8.84 0.73
CA TYR A 49 -11.45 -8.35 0.41
C TYR A 49 -11.12 -7.03 1.11
N THR A 50 -9.85 -6.73 1.27
CA THR A 50 -9.36 -5.51 1.96
C THR A 50 -9.32 -4.30 1.04
N THR A 51 -9.42 -3.11 1.64
CA THR A 51 -9.20 -1.85 0.91
C THR A 51 -7.76 -1.72 0.42
N LEU A 52 -6.80 -2.24 1.18
CA LEU A 52 -5.39 -2.26 0.81
C LEU A 52 -5.00 -3.60 0.22
N GLY A 53 -4.15 -3.59 -0.80
CA GLY A 53 -3.58 -4.80 -1.40
C GLY A 53 -2.23 -4.53 -2.04
N TYR A 54 -1.51 -5.61 -2.36
CA TYR A 54 -0.21 -5.54 -3.03
C TYR A 54 -0.19 -6.40 -4.29
N ALA A 55 0.58 -6.01 -5.31
CA ALA A 55 0.73 -6.85 -6.50
C ALA A 55 1.61 -8.10 -6.21
N ASN A 56 2.59 -7.96 -5.32
CA ASN A 56 3.44 -9.05 -4.87
C ASN A 56 3.84 -8.87 -3.40
N GLY A 57 4.36 -9.93 -2.78
CA GLY A 57 4.87 -9.84 -1.42
C GLY A 57 4.57 -11.05 -0.56
N ARG A 58 4.86 -10.93 0.74
CA ARG A 58 4.56 -11.99 1.70
C ARG A 58 3.05 -12.04 1.94
N VAL A 59 2.43 -13.14 1.54
CA VAL A 59 1.06 -13.45 1.93
C VAL A 59 1.00 -13.87 3.40
N ASN A 60 -0.15 -13.68 4.05
CA ASN A 60 -0.37 -14.27 5.37
C ASN A 60 -0.23 -15.80 5.24
N PRO A 61 0.48 -16.47 6.16
CA PRO A 61 0.40 -17.91 6.25
C PRO A 61 -1.07 -18.27 6.45
N GLU A 62 -1.54 -19.31 5.75
CA GLU A 62 -2.84 -19.92 6.09
C GLU A 62 -2.91 -20.16 7.60
N PRO A 63 -4.09 -20.07 8.24
CA PRO A 63 -4.23 -20.54 9.61
C PRO A 63 -3.67 -21.98 9.66
N PRO A 64 -2.69 -22.27 10.53
CA PRO A 64 -2.07 -23.58 10.54
C PRO A 64 -3.12 -24.60 10.98
N GLU A 65 -3.54 -25.49 10.08
CA GLU A 65 -4.38 -26.62 10.49
C GLU A 65 -3.61 -27.65 11.32
N HIS A 66 -2.28 -27.63 11.40
CA HIS A 66 -1.52 -28.49 12.32
C HIS A 66 -0.13 -27.94 12.65
N ASP A 67 0.24 -28.01 13.93
CA ASP A 67 1.56 -27.85 14.57
C ASP A 67 2.54 -26.82 13.96
N ALA A 68 2.47 -25.61 14.49
CA ALA A 68 3.42 -24.54 14.27
C ALA A 68 4.78 -24.84 14.92
N SER A 69 5.72 -25.41 14.18
CA SER A 69 7.15 -25.26 14.50
C SER A 69 8.09 -25.01 13.32
N ASP A 70 7.64 -25.07 12.05
CA ASP A 70 8.58 -24.97 10.92
C ASP A 70 8.02 -24.34 9.62
N THR A 71 7.09 -23.37 9.68
CA THR A 71 6.47 -22.81 8.46
C THR A 71 6.87 -21.38 8.11
N ALA A 72 7.78 -20.75 8.87
CA ALA A 72 8.21 -19.36 8.63
C ALA A 72 8.92 -19.12 7.27
N HIS A 73 9.28 -20.20 6.56
CA HIS A 73 9.99 -20.18 5.27
C HIS A 73 9.22 -20.85 4.12
N SER A 74 8.05 -21.44 4.38
CA SER A 74 7.25 -22.04 3.32
C SER A 74 6.49 -20.94 2.59
N VAL A 75 6.88 -20.64 1.35
CA VAL A 75 5.99 -19.96 0.41
C VAL A 75 4.92 -20.97 0.05
N THR A 76 3.92 -21.13 0.92
CA THR A 76 2.78 -21.99 0.63
C THR A 76 2.15 -21.47 -0.64
N ARG A 77 2.12 -22.31 -1.67
CA ARG A 77 1.41 -22.04 -2.92
C ARG A 77 -0.07 -21.90 -2.56
N MET A 78 -0.56 -20.67 -2.41
CA MET A 78 -1.98 -20.42 -2.22
C MET A 78 -2.71 -20.92 -3.47
N VAL A 79 -3.48 -21.99 -3.32
CA VAL A 79 -4.29 -22.57 -4.40
C VAL A 79 -5.57 -21.73 -4.61
N SER A 80 -6.03 -21.06 -3.55
CA SER A 80 -7.19 -20.16 -3.53
C SER A 80 -6.92 -18.94 -2.64
N ARG A 81 -7.75 -17.90 -2.76
CA ARG A 81 -7.74 -16.75 -1.84
C ARG A 81 -8.19 -17.15 -0.44
N ASN A 82 -7.70 -16.43 0.57
CA ASN A 82 -8.08 -16.68 1.96
C ASN A 82 -9.47 -16.10 2.22
N ASP A 83 -10.33 -16.87 2.90
CA ASP A 83 -11.59 -16.31 3.40
C ASP A 83 -11.32 -15.35 4.57
N LEU A 84 -11.51 -14.05 4.33
CA LEU A 84 -11.32 -13.02 5.34
C LEU A 84 -12.55 -12.81 6.21
N SER A 85 -13.64 -13.55 6.05
CA SER A 85 -14.92 -13.31 6.76
C SER A 85 -14.75 -13.21 8.27
N GLN A 86 -14.00 -14.13 8.87
CA GLN A 86 -13.71 -14.16 10.31
C GLN A 86 -12.32 -13.62 10.69
N VAL A 87 -11.58 -13.07 9.73
CA VAL A 87 -10.25 -12.51 9.96
C VAL A 87 -10.36 -11.04 10.40
N ASP A 88 -9.67 -10.69 11.48
CA ASP A 88 -9.43 -9.30 11.86
C ASP A 88 -8.25 -8.75 11.04
N THR A 89 -8.58 -7.99 10.00
CA THR A 89 -7.60 -7.39 9.08
C THR A 89 -6.93 -6.13 9.65
N THR A 90 -7.35 -5.66 10.82
CA THR A 90 -6.81 -4.45 11.46
C THR A 90 -5.65 -4.73 12.42
N ARG A 91 -5.37 -6.01 12.67
CA ARG A 91 -4.23 -6.43 13.50
C ARG A 91 -2.91 -5.95 12.89
N GLN A 92 -1.99 -5.56 13.76
CA GLN A 92 -0.67 -5.06 13.38
C GLN A 92 0.16 -6.08 12.57
N ASP A 93 -0.06 -7.38 12.77
CA ASP A 93 0.66 -8.45 12.10
C ASP A 93 -0.07 -9.00 10.87
N PHE A 94 -1.25 -8.46 10.53
CA PHE A 94 -1.98 -8.86 9.34
C PHE A 94 -1.25 -8.40 8.07
N ARG A 95 -1.00 -9.33 7.15
CA ARG A 95 -0.48 -9.05 5.81
C ARG A 95 -1.62 -9.06 4.79
N PRO A 96 -1.88 -7.96 4.07
CA PRO A 96 -2.86 -7.94 2.99
C PRO A 96 -2.54 -8.97 1.92
N GLU A 97 -3.57 -9.35 1.15
CA GLU A 97 -3.39 -10.28 0.04
C GLU A 97 -2.42 -9.70 -1.02
N ALA A 98 -1.62 -10.60 -1.59
CA ALA A 98 -0.72 -10.31 -2.70
C ALA A 98 -0.94 -11.31 -3.84
N LEU A 99 -1.00 -10.81 -5.08
CA LEU A 99 -1.24 -11.65 -6.26
C LEU A 99 -0.08 -12.61 -6.54
N ILE A 100 1.16 -12.14 -6.39
CA ILE A 100 2.38 -12.93 -6.59
C ILE A 100 3.10 -13.14 -5.25
N PRO A 101 3.04 -14.35 -4.66
CA PRO A 101 3.70 -14.63 -3.39
C PRO A 101 5.23 -14.51 -3.49
N MET A 102 5.81 -13.69 -2.61
CA MET A 102 7.25 -13.44 -2.53
C MET A 102 7.71 -13.34 -1.08
N ARG A 103 9.02 -13.51 -0.84
CA ARG A 103 9.62 -13.31 0.50
C ARG A 103 9.63 -11.85 0.96
N SER A 104 9.42 -10.91 0.05
CA SER A 104 9.36 -9.48 0.30
C SER A 104 8.55 -8.89 -0.83
N GLU A 105 7.77 -7.88 -0.51
CA GLU A 105 7.20 -7.01 -1.53
C GLU A 105 8.32 -6.21 -2.21
N THR A 106 8.08 -5.78 -3.45
CA THR A 106 9.03 -5.01 -4.27
C THR A 106 8.67 -3.53 -4.33
N HIS A 107 9.68 -2.67 -4.48
CA HIS A 107 9.45 -1.27 -4.86
C HIS A 107 8.67 -1.15 -6.17
N ALA A 108 8.01 -0.01 -6.35
CA ALA A 108 7.36 0.35 -7.60
C ALA A 108 8.03 1.57 -8.26
N GLY A 109 7.88 1.67 -9.58
CA GLY A 109 8.63 2.58 -10.45
C GLY A 109 7.82 3.77 -10.97
N GLU A 110 6.64 4.03 -10.43
CA GLU A 110 5.88 5.24 -10.71
C GLU A 110 6.45 6.47 -10.00
N ASP A 111 6.13 7.66 -10.53
CA ASP A 111 6.55 8.93 -9.95
C ASP A 111 6.06 9.10 -8.51
N VAL A 112 6.90 9.67 -7.65
CA VAL A 112 6.56 10.02 -6.27
C VAL A 112 6.37 11.53 -6.11
N ALA A 113 5.50 11.93 -5.17
CA ALA A 113 5.22 13.33 -4.92
C ALA A 113 6.38 14.04 -4.21
N ILE A 114 6.61 15.30 -4.57
CA ILE A 114 7.51 16.22 -3.87
C ILE A 114 6.67 17.37 -3.32
N TYR A 115 6.71 17.58 -2.01
CA TYR A 115 6.09 18.72 -1.33
C TYR A 115 7.18 19.66 -0.85
N ALA A 116 7.03 20.96 -1.08
CA ALA A 116 8.01 21.96 -0.68
C ALA A 116 7.35 23.19 -0.05
N ALA A 117 8.01 23.77 0.96
CA ALA A 117 7.60 24.99 1.62
C ALA A 117 8.81 25.83 2.06
N GLY A 118 8.74 27.15 1.86
CA GLY A 118 9.80 28.11 2.22
C GLY A 118 10.65 28.53 1.02
N PRO A 119 11.80 29.18 1.25
CA PRO A 119 12.65 29.69 0.16
C PRO A 119 12.98 28.61 -0.88
N GLY A 120 12.78 28.93 -2.16
CA GLY A 120 13.01 28.02 -3.28
C GLY A 120 11.89 27.02 -3.56
N SER A 121 10.79 27.00 -2.79
CA SER A 121 9.69 26.05 -3.04
C SER A 121 9.03 26.21 -4.40
N ASP A 122 9.02 27.44 -4.95
CA ASP A 122 8.44 27.73 -6.28
C ASP A 122 9.19 27.05 -7.44
N LEU A 123 10.40 26.53 -7.18
CA LEU A 123 11.18 25.75 -8.14
C LEU A 123 10.73 24.28 -8.22
N ILE A 124 10.01 23.79 -7.21
CA ILE A 124 9.43 22.43 -7.18
C ILE A 124 8.05 22.48 -7.84
N ARG A 125 7.98 22.09 -9.11
CA ARG A 125 6.74 22.14 -9.91
C ARG A 125 6.80 21.21 -11.12
N GLY A 126 5.64 20.73 -11.54
CA GLY A 126 5.52 19.83 -12.70
C GLY A 126 6.14 18.46 -12.43
N VAL A 127 6.64 17.82 -13.50
CA VAL A 127 7.38 16.55 -13.43
C VAL A 127 8.88 16.87 -13.45
N MET A 128 9.62 16.27 -12.53
CA MET A 128 11.05 16.56 -12.32
C MET A 128 11.81 15.25 -12.13
N GLU A 129 13.02 15.19 -12.69
CA GLU A 129 13.98 14.13 -12.38
C GLU A 129 14.38 14.21 -10.89
N GLN A 130 14.48 13.06 -10.20
CA GLN A 130 14.72 13.02 -8.75
C GLN A 130 16.01 13.75 -8.33
N HIS A 131 17.07 13.69 -9.14
CA HIS A 131 18.35 14.35 -8.85
C HIS A 131 18.23 15.89 -8.86
N VAL A 132 17.19 16.46 -9.48
CA VAL A 132 16.96 17.92 -9.50
C VAL A 132 16.59 18.46 -8.12
N ILE A 133 16.05 17.63 -7.23
CA ILE A 133 15.74 18.03 -5.84
C ILE A 133 17.01 18.57 -5.14
N PHE A 134 18.15 17.91 -5.34
CA PHE A 134 19.44 18.35 -4.82
C PHE A 134 19.82 19.74 -5.36
N HIS A 135 19.67 19.96 -6.67
CA HIS A 135 19.99 21.24 -7.30
C HIS A 135 19.10 22.38 -6.80
N VAL A 136 17.81 22.12 -6.57
CA VAL A 136 16.89 23.10 -5.97
C VAL A 136 17.32 23.45 -4.54
N MET A 137 17.73 22.47 -3.74
CA MET A 137 18.23 22.72 -2.39
C MET A 137 19.51 23.57 -2.40
N MET A 138 20.44 23.28 -3.31
CA MET A 138 21.68 24.06 -3.49
C MET A 138 21.37 25.52 -3.85
N GLU A 139 20.50 25.74 -4.83
CA GLU A 139 20.08 27.07 -5.26
C GLU A 139 19.41 27.84 -4.11
N ALA A 140 18.44 27.22 -3.43
CA ALA A 140 17.69 27.85 -2.35
C ALA A 140 18.56 28.25 -1.15
N THR A 141 19.62 27.49 -0.89
CA THR A 141 20.53 27.71 0.26
C THR A 141 21.76 28.55 -0.11
N LYS A 142 21.92 28.91 -1.39
CA LYS A 142 23.13 29.58 -1.92
C LYS A 142 24.41 28.81 -1.57
N MET A 143 24.33 27.49 -1.50
CA MET A 143 25.52 26.66 -1.31
C MET A 143 26.33 26.66 -2.61
N ALA A 144 27.62 26.96 -2.51
CA ALA A 144 28.52 26.91 -3.67
C ALA A 144 28.66 25.46 -4.15
N THR A 145 28.67 25.25 -5.47
CA THR A 145 29.07 23.97 -6.04
C THR A 145 30.49 23.65 -5.58
N PRO A 146 30.76 22.44 -5.03
CA PRO A 146 32.13 22.00 -4.82
C PRO A 146 32.89 22.05 -6.16
N GLN A 147 34.09 22.64 -6.14
CA GLN A 147 35.00 22.63 -7.28
C GLN A 147 35.49 21.21 -7.60
#